data_AF-X1HCK4-F1
#
_entry.id   AF-X1HCK4-F1
#
_cell.length_a   1.000
_cell.length_b   1.000
_cell.length_c   1.000
_cell.angle_alpha   90.00
_cell.angle_beta   90.00
_cell.angle_gamma   90.00
#
_symmetry.space_group_name_H-M   'P 1'
#
loop_
_entity.id
_entity.type
_entity.pdbx_description
1 polymer ?
#
loop_
_entity_poly.entity_id
_entity_poly.type
_entity_poly.pdbx_seq_one_letter_code
_entity_poly.pdbx_strand_id
1 'polypeptide(L)' 'AIVDGNTITLARDEGVTPEKFLADFDSYGFFEKVEEKSGQKFLIRTGPTGTNVNDIMLWWMSRSVSEGPK' A
#
# COMPACT_ATOMS: atom_id res chain seq x y z
N ALA A 1 -1.04 6.16 1.51
CA ALA A 1 -1.59 4.80 1.45
C ALA A 1 -1.05 3.98 2.62
N ILE A 2 -1.73 2.92 3.04
CA ILE A 2 -1.19 1.88 3.94
C ILE A 2 -0.85 0.68 3.07
N VAL A 3 0.34 0.14 3.23
CA VAL A 3 0.84 -1.00 2.47
C VAL A 3 1.51 -2.00 3.41
N ASP A 4 1.54 -3.25 3.00
CA ASP A 4 2.32 -4.30 3.64
C ASP A 4 3.24 -5.02 2.64
N GLY A 5 3.96 -6.04 3.11
CA GLY A 5 4.90 -6.82 2.30
C GLY A 5 4.27 -7.60 1.14
N ASN A 6 2.94 -7.74 1.08
CA ASN A 6 2.24 -8.48 0.02
C ASN A 6 1.68 -7.57 -1.07
N THR A 7 1.67 -6.25 -0.86
CA THR A 7 1.02 -5.27 -1.75
C THR A 7 1.43 -5.39 -3.21
N ILE A 8 2.72 -5.55 -3.51
CA ILE A 8 3.23 -5.67 -4.88
C ILE A 8 2.84 -7.01 -5.51
N THR A 9 2.88 -8.09 -4.72
CA THR A 9 2.47 -9.42 -5.18
C THR A 9 1.00 -9.41 -5.55
N LEU A 10 0.14 -8.91 -4.66
CA LEU A 10 -1.30 -8.77 -4.94
C LEU A 10 -1.56 -7.93 -6.19
N ALA A 11 -0.89 -6.78 -6.33
CA ALA A 11 -1.08 -5.94 -7.50
C ALA A 11 -0.76 -6.69 -8.81
N ARG A 12 0.33 -7.46 -8.82
CA ARG A 12 0.74 -8.27 -9.97
C ARG A 12 -0.22 -9.44 -10.24
N ASP A 13 -0.70 -10.11 -9.20
CA ASP A 13 -1.68 -11.19 -9.30
C ASP A 13 -3.01 -10.69 -9.90
N GLU A 14 -3.39 -9.45 -9.58
CA GLU A 14 -4.54 -8.75 -10.17
C GLU A 14 -4.24 -8.15 -11.56
N GLY A 15 -3.06 -8.39 -12.14
CA GLY A 15 -2.66 -7.86 -13.44
C GLY A 15 -2.54 -6.34 -13.47
N VAL A 16 -2.12 -5.73 -12.36
CA VAL A 16 -1.73 -4.31 -12.27
C VAL A 16 -0.20 -4.26 -12.26
N THR A 17 0.41 -3.46 -13.15
CA THR A 17 1.87 -3.32 -13.27
C THR A 17 2.35 -2.09 -12.50
N PRO A 18 2.92 -2.23 -11.28
CA PRO A 18 3.29 -1.08 -10.43
C PRO A 18 4.28 -0.13 -11.11
N GLU A 19 5.23 -0.67 -11.85
CA GLU A 19 6.32 0.09 -12.47
C GLU A 19 5.81 1.09 -13.51
N LYS A 20 4.72 0.76 -14.21
CA LYS A 20 4.08 1.67 -15.18
C LYS A 20 3.54 2.91 -14.47
N PHE A 21 2.77 2.71 -13.40
CA PHE A 21 2.20 3.82 -12.63
C PHE A 21 3.28 4.68 -11.97
N LEU A 22 4.38 4.06 -11.51
CA LEU A 22 5.51 4.80 -10.96
C LEU A 22 6.17 5.69 -12.03
N ALA A 23 6.39 5.15 -13.24
CA ALA A 23 6.95 5.91 -14.36
C ALA A 23 6.05 7.06 -14.82
N ASP A 24 4.73 6.88 -14.69
CA ASP A 24 3.72 7.87 -15.06
C ASP A 24 3.42 8.88 -13.91
N PHE A 25 4.13 8.81 -12.78
CA PHE A 25 3.89 9.60 -11.55
C PHE A 25 2.46 9.45 -10.98
N ASP A 26 1.79 8.33 -11.28
CA ASP A 26 0.39 8.08 -10.94
C ASP A 26 0.26 7.06 -9.79
N SER A 27 0.83 7.41 -8.64
CA SER A 27 0.73 6.56 -7.44
C SER A 27 -0.69 6.44 -6.91
N TYR A 28 -1.53 7.47 -7.08
CA TYR A 28 -2.93 7.41 -6.67
C TYR A 28 -3.72 6.41 -7.55
N GLY A 29 -3.58 6.49 -8.87
CA GLY A 29 -4.23 5.57 -9.81
C GLY A 29 -3.78 4.12 -9.62
N PHE A 30 -2.52 3.88 -9.26
CA PHE A 30 -2.04 2.56 -8.86
C PHE A 30 -2.89 1.97 -7.72
N PHE A 31 -2.98 2.69 -6.59
CA PHE A 31 -3.72 2.18 -5.44
C PHE A 31 -5.21 2.07 -5.72
N GLU A 32 -5.81 3.05 -6.40
CA GLU A 32 -7.22 3.00 -6.80
C GLU A 32 -7.52 1.76 -7.66
N LYS A 33 -6.64 1.43 -8.62
CA LYS A 33 -6.80 0.25 -9.48
C LYS A 33 -6.66 -1.06 -8.73
N VAL A 34 -5.71 -1.15 -7.80
CA VAL A 34 -5.55 -2.36 -6.95
C VAL A 34 -6.75 -2.52 -6.02
N GLU A 35 -7.28 -1.44 -5.42
CA GLU A 35 -8.51 -1.49 -4.61
C GLU A 35 -9.72 -1.98 -5.43
N GLU A 36 -9.88 -1.48 -6.65
CA GLU A 36 -10.97 -1.86 -7.56
C GLU A 36 -10.94 -3.36 -7.89
N LYS A 37 -9.75 -3.92 -8.15
CA LYS A 37 -9.59 -5.31 -8.56
C LYS A 37 -9.58 -6.32 -7.40
N SER A 38 -8.83 -6.02 -6.34
CA SER A 38 -8.64 -6.94 -5.20
C SER A 38 -9.72 -6.82 -4.11
N GLY A 39 -10.43 -5.68 -4.05
CA GLY A 39 -11.31 -5.34 -2.94
C GLY A 39 -10.58 -4.93 -1.64
N GLN A 40 -9.25 -5.03 -1.58
CA GLN A 40 -8.46 -4.54 -0.44
C GLN A 40 -8.39 -3.00 -0.44
N LYS A 41 -8.16 -2.38 0.71
CA LYS A 41 -8.07 -0.92 0.86
C LYS A 41 -6.65 -0.47 1.19
N PHE A 42 -6.19 0.55 0.47
CA PHE A 42 -4.84 1.13 0.57
C PHE A 42 -4.91 2.65 0.78
N LEU A 43 -5.84 3.34 0.12
CA LEU A 43 -5.97 4.80 0.17
C LEU A 43 -6.52 5.23 1.54
N ILE A 44 -5.80 6.15 2.19
CA ILE A 44 -6.25 6.77 3.44
C ILE A 44 -7.00 8.05 3.08
N ARG A 45 -8.28 8.13 3.41
CA ARG A 45 -9.11 9.32 3.22
C ARG A 45 -9.51 9.87 4.59
N THR A 46 -8.84 10.91 5.05
CA THR A 46 -9.11 11.56 6.35
C THR A 46 -10.22 12.61 6.28
N GLY A 47 -10.51 13.12 5.07
CA GLY A 47 -11.25 14.37 4.90
C GLY A 47 -10.44 15.60 5.35
N PRO A 48 -11.06 16.79 5.37
CA PRO A 48 -10.42 18.01 5.88
C PRO A 48 -10.07 17.86 7.36
N THR A 49 -8.78 17.98 7.70
CA THR A 49 -8.27 17.80 9.07
C THR A 49 -8.29 19.10 9.89
N GLY A 50 -8.44 20.26 9.25
CA GLY A 50 -8.42 21.58 9.88
C GLY A 50 -7.03 22.11 10.24
N THR A 51 -5.95 21.43 9.82
CA THR A 51 -4.57 21.87 10.04
C THR A 51 -3.61 21.21 9.04
N ASN A 52 -2.37 21.71 8.94
CA ASN A 52 -1.29 21.10 8.16
C ASN A 52 0.04 21.23 8.92
N VAL A 53 0.67 20.09 9.24
CA VAL A 53 1.98 20.00 9.89
C VAL A 53 2.95 19.10 9.11
N ASN A 54 2.77 19.04 7.78
CA ASN A 54 3.48 18.14 6.86
C ASN A 54 3.16 16.66 7.12
N ASP A 55 4.01 15.77 6.59
CA ASP A 55 3.78 14.32 6.50
C ASP A 55 4.39 13.55 7.67
N ILE A 56 3.76 12.41 7.98
CA ILE A 56 4.29 11.39 8.89
C ILE A 56 4.35 10.06 8.14
N MET A 57 5.49 9.38 8.22
CA MET A 57 5.66 8.02 7.72
C MET A 57 5.86 7.06 8.90
N LEU A 58 4.97 6.08 9.02
CA LEU A 58 5.02 5.06 10.08
C LEU A 58 5.46 3.72 9.48
N TRP A 59 6.44 3.09 10.13
CA TRP A 59 6.97 1.79 9.76
C TRP A 59 6.76 0.85 10.94
N TRP A 60 6.05 -0.26 10.70
CA TRP A 60 5.87 -1.32 11.68
C TRP A 60 6.53 -2.59 11.18
N MET A 61 7.44 -3.16 11.96
CA MET A 61 8.04 -4.46 11.71
C MET A 61 7.57 -5.43 12.79
N SER A 62 6.76 -6.42 12.41
CA SER A 62 6.48 -7.53 13.30
C SER A 62 7.67 -8.48 13.29
N ARG A 63 7.97 -9.05 14.46
CA ARG A 63 9.03 -10.03 14.60
C ARG A 63 8.44 -11.41 14.30
N SER A 64 8.87 -12.05 13.21
CA SER A 64 8.59 -13.47 13.01
C SER A 64 9.42 -14.27 14.02
N VAL A 65 8.78 -14.85 15.04
CA VAL A 65 9.40 -15.90 15.84
C VAL A 65 9.34 -17.17 15.02
N SER A 66 10.45 -17.58 14.42
CA SER A 66 10.58 -18.95 13.93
C SER A 66 10.58 -19.86 15.15
N GLU A 67 9.55 -20.69 15.33
CA GLU A 67 9.67 -21.85 16.22
C GLU A 67 10.82 -22.71 15.67
N GLY A 68 11.95 -22.73 16.38
CA GLY A 68 13.04 -23.64 16.08
C GLY A 68 12.58 -25.10 16.22
N PRO A 69 13.24 -26.06 15.55
CA PRO A 69 12.86 -27.46 15.66
C PRO A 69 12.96 -27.91 17.13
N LYS A 70 11.87 -28.50 17.65
CA LYS A 70 11.87 -29.25 18.91
C LYS A 70 12.56 -30.59 18.71
#